data_AF-A0A969T6F8-F1
#
_entry.id   AF-A0A969T6F8-F1
#
_cell.length_a   1.000
_cell.length_b   1.000
_cell.length_c   1.000
_cell.angle_alpha   90.00
_cell.angle_beta   90.00
_cell.angle_gamma   90.00
#
_symmetry.space_group_name_H-M   'P 1'
#
loop_
_entity.id
_entity.type
_entity.pdbx_description
1 polymer ?
#
loop_
_entity_poly.entity_id
_entity_poly.type
_entity_poly.pdbx_seq_one_letter_code
_entity_poly.pdbx_strand_id
1 'polypeptide(L)'
;MGTAIVRTGSSEGAKVCFDKGIFVIPVIHNSELIDLTMKSFTIDHSGHNAILLDGGLKVDIKIVFYVRIPNNEEDVLRVATTIGCERASKNETIKELFYVKFSEMIKDVAADLGLNSKDKTRFKDTLLHTIGQDLNGFVLDDCAIEYLKVTDS
;
A
#
# COMPACT_ATOMS: atom_id res chain seq x y z
N MET A 1 18.34 8.05 1.08
CA MET A 1 17.50 9.26 1.10
C MET A 1 16.08 8.85 0.76
N GLY A 2 15.07 9.61 1.22
CA GLY A 2 13.67 9.19 1.17
C GLY A 2 12.79 9.99 0.21
N THR A 3 13.36 10.81 -0.67
CA THR A 3 12.62 11.72 -1.54
C THR A 3 13.19 11.74 -2.94
N ALA A 4 12.33 12.01 -3.94
CA ALA A 4 12.72 12.28 -5.31
C ALA A 4 12.10 13.59 -5.81
N ILE A 5 12.73 14.17 -6.84
CA ILE A 5 12.21 15.35 -7.53
C ILE A 5 11.61 14.88 -8.86
N VAL A 6 10.33 15.21 -9.09
CA VAL A 6 9.65 15.00 -10.36
C VAL A 6 9.56 16.33 -11.08
N ARG A 7 10.19 16.44 -12.25
CA ARG A 7 10.16 17.64 -13.09
C ARG A 7 9.33 17.38 -14.33
N THR A 8 8.36 18.23 -14.61
CA THR A 8 7.50 18.16 -15.81
C THR A 8 7.60 19.46 -16.63
N GLY A 9 7.04 19.47 -17.85
CA GLY A 9 6.96 20.67 -18.71
C GLY A 9 8.05 20.81 -19.78
N SER A 10 9.03 19.91 -19.85
CA SER A 10 9.99 19.85 -20.96
C SER A 10 9.41 19.17 -22.19
N SER A 11 9.90 19.52 -23.40
CA SER A 11 9.58 18.79 -24.66
C SER A 11 10.00 17.31 -24.62
N GLU A 12 10.97 16.98 -23.78
CA GLU A 12 11.47 15.61 -23.54
C GLU A 12 10.62 14.81 -22.55
N GLY A 13 9.54 15.38 -22.00
CA GLY A 13 8.67 14.73 -21.02
C GLY A 13 9.07 14.94 -19.56
N ALA A 14 8.42 14.17 -18.67
CA ALA A 14 8.69 14.19 -17.24
C ALA A 14 10.01 13.47 -16.92
N LYS A 15 10.77 13.97 -15.95
CA LYS A 15 12.02 13.38 -15.46
C LYS A 15 12.01 13.21 -13.95
N VAL A 16 12.57 12.11 -13.48
CA VAL A 16 12.75 11.86 -12.03
C VAL A 16 14.22 11.97 -11.66
N CYS A 17 14.49 12.62 -10.54
CA CYS A 17 15.83 12.74 -10.00
C CYS A 17 15.89 12.21 -8.58
N PHE A 18 16.85 11.30 -8.35
CA PHE A 18 17.14 10.69 -7.06
C PHE A 18 18.50 11.20 -6.57
N ASP A 19 18.58 11.58 -5.30
CA ASP A 19 19.81 11.92 -4.58
C ASP A 19 20.70 13.02 -5.20
N LYS A 20 20.18 13.72 -6.22
CA LYS A 20 20.87 14.76 -6.99
C LYS A 20 19.93 15.94 -7.25
N GLY A 21 20.51 17.09 -7.58
CA GLY A 21 19.76 18.24 -8.07
C GLY A 21 19.33 18.06 -9.53
N ILE A 22 18.19 18.62 -9.88
CA ILE A 22 17.73 18.73 -11.27
C ILE A 22 17.59 20.21 -11.66
N PHE A 23 17.98 20.54 -12.89
CA PHE A 23 17.82 21.90 -13.40
C PHE A 23 16.35 22.21 -13.69
N VAL A 24 15.83 23.30 -13.10
CA VAL A 24 14.43 23.73 -13.23
C VAL A 24 14.39 25.14 -13.83
N ILE A 25 13.61 25.33 -14.88
CA ILE A 25 13.40 26.63 -15.54
C ILE A 25 12.01 27.12 -15.11
N PRO A 26 11.88 28.15 -14.26
CA PRO A 26 10.61 28.46 -13.59
C PRO A 26 9.40 28.73 -14.50
N VAL A 27 9.63 29.16 -15.75
CA VAL A 27 8.56 29.48 -16.71
C VAL A 27 8.09 28.26 -17.50
N ILE A 28 8.95 27.24 -17.64
CA ILE A 28 8.71 26.08 -18.52
C ILE A 28 8.51 24.81 -17.70
N HIS A 29 9.20 24.68 -16.57
CA HIS A 29 9.23 23.49 -15.75
C HIS A 29 8.41 23.66 -14.48
N ASN A 30 7.63 22.63 -14.15
CA ASN A 30 7.14 22.42 -12.81
C ASN A 30 8.02 21.37 -12.12
N SER A 31 8.26 21.52 -10.82
CA SER A 31 9.04 20.56 -10.02
C SER A 31 8.34 20.28 -8.71
N GLU A 32 8.09 19.00 -8.44
CA GLU A 32 7.43 18.53 -7.23
C GLU A 32 8.33 17.55 -6.49
N LEU A 33 8.22 17.54 -5.16
CA LEU A 33 8.86 16.53 -4.32
C LEU A 33 7.89 15.39 -4.08
N ILE A 34 8.39 14.16 -4.17
CA ILE A 34 7.66 12.95 -3.81
C ILE A 34 8.41 12.19 -2.72
N ASP A 35 7.68 11.75 -1.70
CA ASP A 35 8.22 11.01 -0.56
C ASP A 35 8.17 9.49 -0.82
N LEU A 36 9.34 8.89 -0.96
CA LEU A 36 9.58 7.47 -1.21
C LEU A 36 9.74 6.64 0.08
N THR A 37 9.67 7.27 1.26
CA THR A 37 9.75 6.54 2.54
C THR A 37 8.59 5.57 2.71
N MET A 38 8.77 4.56 3.56
CA MET A 38 7.72 3.62 3.91
C MET A 38 6.56 4.32 4.61
N LYS A 39 5.35 4.05 4.12
CA LYS A 39 4.09 4.46 4.75
C LYS A 39 3.39 3.22 5.30
N SER A 40 2.57 3.41 6.33
CA SER A 40 1.80 2.32 6.90
C SER A 40 0.35 2.70 7.14
N PHE A 41 -0.51 1.69 7.05
CA PHE A 41 -1.92 1.83 7.41
C PHE A 41 -2.43 0.53 8.00
N THR A 42 -3.45 0.65 8.86
CA THR A 42 -4.04 -0.47 9.58
C THR A 42 -5.42 -0.79 9.02
N ILE A 43 -5.69 -2.08 8.82
CA ILE A 43 -7.04 -2.62 8.62
C ILE A 43 -7.41 -3.41 9.86
N ASP A 44 -8.58 -3.09 10.41
CA ASP A 44 -9.12 -3.70 11.62
C ASP A 44 -10.51 -4.27 11.33
N HIS A 45 -10.59 -5.59 11.32
CA HIS A 45 -11.81 -6.38 11.24
C HIS A 45 -12.01 -7.11 12.57
N SER A 46 -12.29 -6.34 13.62
CA SER A 46 -12.55 -6.87 14.96
C SER A 46 -13.90 -6.41 15.51
N GLY A 47 -14.45 -7.14 16.48
CA GLY A 47 -15.70 -6.86 17.15
C GLY A 47 -16.88 -6.90 16.19
N HIS A 48 -17.52 -5.75 15.99
CA HIS A 48 -18.69 -5.66 15.11
C HIS A 48 -18.34 -5.83 13.62
N ASN A 49 -17.08 -5.63 13.25
CA ASN A 49 -16.58 -5.75 11.87
C ASN A 49 -15.80 -7.06 11.64
N ALA A 50 -15.91 -8.02 12.56
CA ALA A 50 -15.27 -9.32 12.45
C ALA A 50 -15.67 -10.04 11.16
N ILE A 51 -14.75 -10.82 10.61
CA ILE A 51 -14.98 -11.60 9.40
C ILE A 51 -15.81 -12.82 9.78
N LEU A 52 -16.97 -12.99 9.11
CA LEU A 52 -17.81 -14.17 9.27
C LEU A 52 -17.33 -15.25 8.31
N LEU A 53 -17.02 -16.42 8.85
CA LEU A 53 -16.70 -17.61 8.08
C LEU A 53 -17.88 -18.58 8.08
N ASP A 54 -17.82 -19.55 7.16
CA ASP A 54 -18.78 -20.65 7.12
C ASP A 54 -18.80 -21.43 8.43
N GLY A 55 -19.98 -21.94 8.81
CA GLY A 55 -20.16 -22.65 10.07
C GLY A 55 -20.34 -21.76 11.30
N GLY A 56 -20.49 -20.44 11.12
CA GLY A 56 -20.78 -19.52 12.22
C GLY A 56 -19.54 -19.12 13.02
N LEU A 57 -18.35 -19.23 12.44
CA LEU A 57 -17.13 -18.74 13.09
C LEU A 57 -16.94 -17.25 12.82
N LYS A 58 -16.44 -16.52 13.82
CA LYS A 58 -16.02 -15.12 13.71
C LYS A 58 -14.51 -15.02 13.85
N VAL A 59 -13.89 -14.31 12.92
CA VAL A 59 -12.47 -14.00 12.97
C VAL A 59 -12.30 -12.51 13.22
N ASP A 60 -11.68 -12.19 14.35
CA ASP A 60 -11.18 -10.85 14.63
C ASP A 60 -9.73 -10.75 14.15
N ILE A 61 -9.43 -9.79 13.29
CA ILE A 61 -8.09 -9.61 12.74
C ILE A 61 -7.71 -8.14 12.61
N LYS A 62 -6.48 -7.80 13.01
CA LYS A 62 -5.90 -6.47 12.86
C LYS A 62 -4.52 -6.57 12.22
N ILE A 63 -4.35 -5.92 11.08
CA ILE A 63 -3.14 -6.00 10.25
C ILE A 63 -2.62 -4.60 9.96
N VAL A 64 -1.32 -4.41 10.09
CA VAL A 64 -0.59 -3.22 9.64
C VAL A 64 0.11 -3.55 8.32
N PHE A 65 -0.15 -2.77 7.28
CA PHE A 65 0.51 -2.89 5.99
C PHE A 65 1.58 -1.82 5.85
N TYR A 66 2.70 -2.18 5.22
CA TYR A 66 3.81 -1.28 4.92
C TYR A 66 3.99 -1.19 3.42
N VAL A 67 3.74 -0.01 2.86
CA VAL A 67 3.82 0.24 1.42
C VAL A 67 4.79 1.36 1.13
N ARG A 68 5.40 1.33 -0.04
CA ARG A 68 6.28 2.40 -0.52
C ARG A 68 6.31 2.46 -2.03
N ILE A 69 6.88 3.53 -2.56
CA ILE A 69 7.19 3.65 -3.98
C ILE A 69 8.61 3.11 -4.17
N PRO A 70 8.84 2.17 -5.10
CA PRO A 70 10.19 1.75 -5.45
C PRO A 70 11.05 2.93 -5.92
N ASN A 71 12.36 2.85 -5.64
CA ASN A 71 13.31 3.88 -6.04
C ASN A 71 13.72 3.69 -7.51
N ASN A 72 12.76 3.73 -8.43
CA ASN A 72 12.99 3.71 -9.87
C ASN A 72 12.08 4.72 -10.58
N GLU A 73 12.54 5.18 -11.74
CA GLU A 73 11.90 6.29 -12.46
C GLU A 73 10.49 5.93 -12.95
N GLU A 74 10.28 4.71 -13.42
CA GLU A 74 8.99 4.25 -13.96
C GLU A 74 7.88 4.30 -12.92
N ASP A 75 8.11 3.70 -11.76
CA ASP A 75 7.12 3.65 -10.68
C ASP A 75 6.84 5.05 -10.12
N VAL A 76 7.88 5.88 -9.95
CA VAL A 76 7.71 7.25 -9.48
C VAL A 76 6.89 8.09 -10.46
N LEU A 77 7.16 7.98 -11.77
CA LEU A 77 6.36 8.67 -12.78
C LEU A 77 4.94 8.15 -12.82
N ARG A 78 4.72 6.84 -12.69
CA ARG A 78 3.38 6.25 -12.67
C ARG A 78 2.57 6.77 -11.48
N VAL A 79 3.16 6.83 -10.29
CA VAL A 79 2.50 7.38 -9.10
C VAL A 79 2.26 8.88 -9.24
N ALA A 80 3.26 9.64 -9.69
CA ALA A 80 3.14 11.09 -9.87
C ALA A 80 2.04 11.46 -10.87
N THR A 81 1.88 10.69 -11.94
CA THR A 81 0.85 10.93 -12.97
C THR A 81 -0.54 10.46 -12.57
N THR A 82 -0.65 9.33 -11.85
CA THR A 82 -1.94 8.73 -11.49
C THR A 82 -2.54 9.33 -10.22
N ILE A 83 -1.70 9.65 -9.23
CA ILE A 83 -2.13 10.07 -7.88
C ILE A 83 -1.70 11.52 -7.60
N GLY A 84 -0.53 11.93 -8.09
CA GLY A 84 0.09 13.22 -7.79
C GLY A 84 1.12 13.12 -6.66
N CYS A 85 2.22 13.88 -6.76
CA CYS A 85 3.34 13.79 -5.82
C CYS A 85 2.94 14.15 -4.38
N GLU A 86 2.15 15.21 -4.23
CA GLU A 86 1.68 15.67 -2.92
C GLU A 86 0.77 14.64 -2.25
N ARG A 87 -0.21 14.10 -3.00
CA ARG A 87 -1.18 13.12 -2.47
C ARG A 87 -0.51 11.79 -2.17
N ALA A 88 0.36 11.30 -3.05
CA ALA A 88 1.10 10.06 -2.85
C ALA A 88 2.04 10.10 -1.62
N SER A 89 2.39 11.31 -1.17
CA SER A 89 3.21 11.52 0.03
C SER A 89 2.41 11.53 1.34
N LYS A 90 1.07 11.50 1.30
CA LYS A 90 0.18 11.55 2.48
C LYS A 90 -0.33 10.16 2.88
N ASN A 91 -0.17 9.79 4.15
CA ASN A 91 -0.65 8.50 4.68
C ASN A 91 -2.17 8.31 4.49
N GLU A 92 -2.96 9.37 4.62
CA GLU A 92 -4.41 9.31 4.45
C GLU A 92 -4.79 8.87 3.04
N THR A 93 -4.14 9.45 2.02
CA THR A 93 -4.37 9.07 0.61
C THR A 93 -3.98 7.61 0.37
N ILE A 94 -2.84 7.17 0.91
CA ILE A 94 -2.40 5.77 0.79
C ILE A 94 -3.43 4.82 1.40
N LYS A 95 -3.93 5.15 2.59
CA LYS A 95 -4.98 4.36 3.24
C LYS A 95 -6.24 4.32 2.36
N GLU A 96 -6.73 5.47 1.87
CA GLU A 96 -7.92 5.52 1.01
C GLU A 96 -7.78 4.68 -0.26
N LEU A 97 -6.60 4.70 -0.90
CA LEU A 97 -6.34 3.96 -2.14
C LEU A 97 -6.38 2.45 -1.96
N PHE A 98 -5.84 1.94 -0.83
CA PHE A 98 -5.62 0.51 -0.65
C PHE A 98 -6.60 -0.16 0.32
N TYR A 99 -7.25 0.61 1.20
CA TYR A 99 -8.07 0.05 2.28
C TYR A 99 -9.16 -0.90 1.78
N VAL A 100 -9.94 -0.48 0.77
CA VAL A 100 -11.04 -1.30 0.24
C VAL A 100 -10.51 -2.59 -0.40
N LYS A 101 -9.55 -2.47 -1.33
CA LYS A 101 -8.95 -3.61 -2.04
C LYS A 101 -8.32 -4.63 -1.07
N PHE A 102 -7.58 -4.15 -0.07
CA PHE A 102 -6.90 -5.04 0.87
C PHE A 102 -7.88 -5.65 1.87
N SER A 103 -8.93 -4.91 2.28
CA SER A 103 -10.01 -5.43 3.11
C SER A 103 -10.74 -6.59 2.43
N GLU A 104 -10.99 -6.50 1.13
CA GLU A 104 -11.58 -7.60 0.35
C GLU A 104 -10.64 -8.81 0.29
N MET A 105 -9.37 -8.61 -0.06
CA MET A 105 -8.39 -9.70 -0.11
C MET A 105 -8.20 -10.40 1.24
N ILE A 106 -8.25 -9.68 2.35
CA ILE A 106 -8.21 -10.26 3.70
C ILE A 106 -9.39 -11.24 3.90
N LYS A 107 -10.60 -10.85 3.48
CA LYS A 107 -11.80 -11.68 3.62
C LYS A 107 -11.72 -12.93 2.75
N ASP A 108 -11.27 -12.78 1.50
CA ASP A 108 -11.12 -13.90 0.57
C ASP A 108 -10.09 -14.92 1.09
N VAL A 109 -8.93 -14.46 1.54
CA VAL A 109 -7.89 -15.33 2.13
C VAL A 109 -8.36 -15.97 3.43
N ALA A 110 -9.14 -15.25 4.24
CA ALA A 110 -9.71 -15.79 5.48
C ALA A 110 -10.72 -16.92 5.22
N ALA A 111 -11.57 -16.75 4.20
CA ALA A 111 -12.55 -17.73 3.77
C ALA A 111 -11.89 -18.98 3.17
N ASP A 112 -10.90 -18.82 2.29
CA ASP A 112 -10.20 -19.94 1.64
C ASP A 112 -9.42 -20.81 2.63
N LEU A 113 -8.75 -20.18 3.61
CA LEU A 113 -7.90 -20.91 4.54
C LEU A 113 -8.66 -21.62 5.68
N GLY A 114 -9.91 -21.24 5.96
CA GLY A 114 -10.65 -21.76 7.12
C GLY A 114 -9.87 -21.49 8.42
N LEU A 115 -9.55 -20.21 8.66
CA LEU A 115 -8.58 -19.77 9.66
C LEU A 115 -8.72 -20.46 11.03
N ASN A 116 -7.62 -21.03 11.52
CA ASN A 116 -7.43 -21.30 12.94
C ASN A 116 -6.29 -20.44 13.51
N SER A 117 -6.19 -20.33 14.83
CA SER A 117 -5.22 -19.45 15.50
C SER A 117 -3.75 -19.79 15.26
N LYS A 118 -3.44 -20.99 14.71
CA LYS A 118 -2.06 -21.42 14.38
C LYS A 118 -1.63 -21.02 12.97
N ASP A 119 -2.56 -20.58 12.13
CA ASP A 119 -2.31 -20.32 10.70
C ASP A 119 -1.84 -18.88 10.39
N LYS A 120 -1.41 -18.10 11.39
CA LYS A 120 -0.97 -16.70 11.18
C LYS A 120 0.08 -16.55 10.10
N THR A 121 1.10 -17.43 10.10
CA THR A 121 2.17 -17.42 9.09
C THR A 121 1.63 -17.73 7.71
N ARG A 122 0.82 -18.80 7.58
CA ARG A 122 0.20 -19.18 6.32
C ARG A 122 -0.70 -18.09 5.76
N PHE A 123 -1.52 -17.47 6.63
CA PHE A 123 -2.36 -16.34 6.26
C PHE A 123 -1.54 -15.16 5.77
N LYS A 124 -0.47 -14.78 6.49
CA LYS A 124 0.46 -13.72 6.05
C LYS A 124 1.05 -14.03 4.67
N ASP A 125 1.56 -15.22 4.46
CA ASP A 125 2.22 -15.61 3.21
C ASP A 125 1.23 -15.59 2.03
N THR A 126 0.03 -16.15 2.21
CA THR A 126 -1.03 -16.12 1.19
C THR A 126 -1.51 -14.70 0.90
N LEU A 127 -1.62 -13.86 1.92
CA LEU A 127 -2.04 -12.47 1.76
C LEU A 127 -0.99 -11.64 1.01
N LEU A 128 0.30 -11.78 1.34
CA LEU A 128 1.41 -11.12 0.63
C LEU A 128 1.43 -11.51 -0.84
N HIS A 129 1.25 -12.81 -1.14
CA HIS A 129 1.17 -13.32 -2.51
C HIS A 129 -0.02 -12.73 -3.28
N THR A 130 -1.17 -12.58 -2.63
CA THR A 130 -2.41 -12.07 -3.26
C THR A 130 -2.35 -10.58 -3.55
N ILE A 131 -1.81 -9.78 -2.63
CA ILE A 131 -1.75 -8.31 -2.78
C ILE A 131 -0.67 -7.88 -3.79
N GLY A 132 0.45 -8.59 -3.87
CA GLY A 132 1.67 -8.17 -4.57
C GLY A 132 1.57 -8.02 -6.09
N GLN A 133 0.39 -8.15 -6.71
CA GLN A 133 0.28 -8.22 -8.18
C GLN A 133 0.10 -6.89 -8.91
N ASP A 134 -0.44 -5.83 -8.28
CA ASP A 134 -0.48 -4.48 -8.90
C ASP A 134 -0.96 -3.42 -7.88
N LEU A 135 -0.12 -2.43 -7.59
CA LEU A 135 -0.42 -1.32 -6.66
C LEU A 135 -0.13 0.05 -7.27
N ASN A 136 -0.32 0.24 -8.58
CA ASN A 136 -0.20 1.55 -9.24
C ASN A 136 1.16 2.24 -9.04
N GLY A 137 2.25 1.48 -9.07
CA GLY A 137 3.61 1.96 -8.82
C GLY A 137 4.02 1.99 -7.34
N PHE A 138 3.16 1.53 -6.43
CA PHE A 138 3.57 1.14 -5.09
C PHE A 138 3.98 -0.33 -5.05
N VAL A 139 4.68 -0.70 -3.98
CA VAL A 139 4.93 -2.08 -3.59
C VAL A 139 4.49 -2.29 -2.14
N LEU A 140 3.99 -3.48 -1.85
CA LEU A 140 3.82 -3.95 -0.48
C LEU A 140 5.18 -4.48 -0.02
N ASP A 141 5.80 -3.79 0.93
CA ASP A 141 7.11 -4.13 1.46
C ASP A 141 6.99 -5.23 2.54
N ASP A 142 6.01 -5.08 3.43
CA ASP A 142 5.66 -6.10 4.43
C ASP A 142 4.24 -5.90 4.99
N CYS A 143 3.73 -6.89 5.71
CA CYS A 143 2.57 -6.74 6.59
C CYS A 143 2.80 -7.42 7.95
N ALA A 144 2.20 -6.86 9.00
CA ALA A 144 2.28 -7.39 10.36
C ALA A 144 0.89 -7.65 10.91
N ILE A 145 0.63 -8.90 11.31
CA ILE A 145 -0.61 -9.28 12.00
C ILE A 145 -0.45 -8.91 13.48
N GLU A 146 -1.06 -7.80 13.89
CA GLU A 146 -1.06 -7.34 15.29
C GLU A 146 -1.93 -8.28 16.15
N TYR A 147 -3.06 -8.70 15.61
CA TYR A 147 -4.03 -9.55 16.30
C TYR A 147 -4.76 -10.45 15.31
N LEU A 148 -4.96 -11.71 15.72
CA LEU A 148 -5.81 -12.68 15.02
C LEU A 148 -6.40 -13.60 16.07
N LYS A 149 -7.72 -13.63 16.19
CA LYS A 149 -8.49 -14.50 17.08
C LYS A 149 -9.68 -15.07 16.33
N VAL A 150 -9.95 -16.35 16.56
CA VAL A 150 -11.12 -17.06 16.04
C VAL A 150 -12.04 -17.37 17.22
N THR A 151 -13.33 -17.09 17.08
CA THR A 151 -14.35 -17.31 18.11
C THR A 151 -15.56 -17.98 17.47
N ASP A 152 -16.17 -18.94 18.16
CA ASP A 152 -17.47 -19.50 17.77
C ASP A 152 -18.57 -18.46 18.03
N SER A 153 -19.47 -18.21 17.06
CA SER A 153 -20.53 -17.19 17.20
C SER A 153 -21.60 -17.54 18.21
#